data_AF-Q1K200-F1
#
_entry.id   AF-Q1K200-F1
#
_cell.length_a   1.000
_cell.length_b   1.000
_cell.length_c   1.000
_cell.angle_alpha   90.00
_cell.angle_beta   90.00
_cell.angle_gamma   90.00
#
_symmetry.space_group_name_H-M   'P 1'
#
loop_
_entity.id
_entity.type
_entity.pdbx_description
1 polymer ?
#
loop_
_entity_poly.entity_id
_entity_poly.type
_entity_poly.pdbx_seq_one_letter_code
_entity_poly.pdbx_strand_id
1 'polypeptide(L)'
;MTDRTLTAQSFSGRYSQAGFTLVELVVTIVIIGILVSLGGMFISQPIQSYIDLDRRTQLVGQADQALRRMQRDLRAALPNSVRVFNGGNGIEFLHVVDGGRYRVTSDPAETDLTLVANSILRFDVADDYFEVLGPLDTTEYTAANCLCAIYNLTADSGTNLCNAYAATNTAAIQAVETSGTRRFIRLATATFFPLSSPQQRFFVIDQAVSYVITGGQLRRYAGYTINQVPGPATGDNYDLVTTDLVTVVDAGGTPVDPFTYDPGTPSHSGLVTLRLALEQEGERITLMHQVHVNNAP
;
A
#
# COMPACT_ATOMS: atom_id res chain seq x y z
N MET A 1 48.17 -38.47 94.52
CA MET A 1 47.97 -37.03 94.76
C MET A 1 49.11 -36.28 94.11
N THR A 2 48.92 -35.84 92.86
CA THR A 2 49.60 -34.68 92.26
C THR A 2 48.92 -34.44 90.91
N ASP A 3 48.01 -33.49 90.95
CA ASP A 3 47.28 -32.91 89.84
C ASP A 3 48.24 -31.98 89.06
N ARG A 4 48.28 -32.12 87.73
CA ARG A 4 48.94 -31.16 86.84
C ARG A 4 48.11 -30.98 85.58
N THR A 5 47.38 -29.88 85.64
CA THR A 5 46.64 -29.19 84.60
C THR A 5 47.50 -28.89 83.37
N LEU A 6 47.01 -29.27 82.18
CA LEU A 6 47.52 -28.82 80.88
C LEU A 6 46.51 -27.84 80.27
N THR A 7 46.92 -26.58 80.19
CA THR A 7 46.19 -25.46 79.59
C THR A 7 46.28 -25.49 78.06
N ALA A 8 45.14 -25.37 77.40
CA ALA A 8 45.04 -25.21 75.95
C ALA A 8 45.46 -23.78 75.53
N GLN A 9 46.37 -23.68 74.56
CA GLN A 9 46.72 -22.42 73.90
C GLN A 9 45.93 -22.29 72.58
N SER A 10 45.12 -21.23 72.46
CA SER A 10 44.47 -20.85 71.20
C SER A 10 45.42 -20.01 70.35
N PHE A 11 45.64 -20.42 69.11
CA PHE A 11 46.36 -19.62 68.11
C PHE A 11 45.38 -18.67 67.43
N SER A 12 45.53 -17.37 67.69
CA SER A 12 44.90 -16.30 66.91
C SER A 12 45.84 -15.87 65.79
N GLY A 13 45.56 -16.30 64.56
CA GLY A 13 46.27 -15.85 63.37
C GLY A 13 45.97 -14.37 63.08
N ARG A 14 46.96 -13.50 63.24
CA ARG A 14 46.90 -12.09 62.81
C ARG A 14 47.13 -12.02 61.31
N TYR A 15 46.12 -11.64 60.54
CA TYR A 15 46.32 -11.23 59.15
C TYR A 15 47.04 -9.87 59.14
N SER A 16 48.26 -9.83 58.63
CA SER A 16 48.99 -8.59 58.35
C SER A 16 48.30 -7.87 57.19
N GLN A 17 47.80 -6.65 57.43
CA GLN A 17 47.40 -5.76 56.33
C GLN A 17 48.68 -5.25 55.64
N ALA A 18 48.99 -5.81 54.47
CA ALA A 18 49.99 -5.25 53.58
C ALA A 18 49.40 -4.00 52.90
N GLY A 19 50.01 -2.84 53.11
CA GLY A 19 49.68 -1.60 52.41
C GLY A 19 50.33 -1.54 51.02
N PHE A 20 49.67 -0.87 50.08
CA PHE A 20 50.15 -0.65 48.71
C PHE A 20 51.32 0.34 48.67
N THR A 21 52.29 0.11 47.77
CA THR A 21 53.40 1.06 47.54
C THR A 21 53.01 2.13 46.51
N LEU A 22 53.63 3.32 46.59
CA LEU A 22 53.38 4.41 45.63
C LEU A 22 53.69 3.98 44.19
N VAL A 23 54.75 3.18 44.00
CA VAL A 23 55.13 2.64 42.68
C VAL A 23 54.04 1.72 42.13
N GLU A 24 53.45 0.88 42.97
CA GLU A 24 52.37 -0.03 42.58
C GLU A 24 51.11 0.73 42.15
N LEU A 25 50.78 1.84 42.83
CA LEU A 25 49.68 2.72 42.45
C LEU A 25 49.93 3.42 41.10
N VAL A 26 51.15 3.93 40.88
CA VAL A 26 51.50 4.61 39.62
C VAL A 26 51.43 3.63 38.44
N VAL A 27 52.02 2.43 38.59
CA VAL A 27 52.01 1.41 37.54
C VAL A 27 50.59 0.93 37.22
N THR A 28 49.73 0.75 38.23
CA THR A 28 48.33 0.35 38.00
C THR A 28 47.52 1.41 37.25
N ILE A 29 47.64 2.70 37.62
CA ILE A 29 46.95 3.77 36.89
C ILE A 29 47.41 3.86 35.43
N VAL A 30 48.71 3.71 35.17
CA VAL A 30 49.27 3.70 33.81
C VAL A 30 48.74 2.52 32.99
N ILE A 31 48.74 1.31 33.57
CA ILE A 31 48.23 0.11 32.89
C ILE A 31 46.73 0.24 32.58
N ILE A 32 45.92 0.71 33.55
CA ILE A 32 44.49 0.95 33.33
C ILE A 32 44.27 1.99 32.22
N GLY A 33 45.05 3.07 32.20
CA GLY A 33 44.99 4.08 31.14
C GLY A 33 45.24 3.51 29.75
N ILE A 34 46.27 2.67 29.60
CA ILE A 34 46.58 2.00 28.32
C ILE A 34 45.44 1.04 27.94
N LEU A 35 44.97 0.21 28.87
CA LEU A 35 43.90 -0.76 28.62
C LEU A 35 42.57 -0.11 28.24
N VAL A 36 42.19 0.98 28.91
CA VAL A 36 40.97 1.74 28.58
C VAL A 36 41.10 2.42 27.22
N SER A 37 42.27 2.98 26.90
CA SER A 37 42.49 3.62 25.60
C SER A 37 42.40 2.64 24.42
N LEU A 38 42.98 1.43 24.56
CA LEU A 38 42.91 0.39 23.55
C LEU A 38 41.51 -0.25 23.51
N GLY A 39 40.94 -0.55 24.68
CA GLY A 39 39.63 -1.18 24.80
C GLY A 39 38.45 -0.32 24.33
N GLY A 40 38.53 1.01 24.48
CA GLY A 40 37.47 1.92 24.08
C GLY A 40 37.15 1.89 22.57
N MET A 41 38.16 1.70 21.72
CA MET A 41 37.97 1.57 20.26
C MET A 41 37.31 0.24 19.88
N PHE A 42 37.66 -0.85 20.57
CA PHE A 42 37.07 -2.18 20.33
C PHE A 42 35.61 -2.29 20.78
N ILE A 43 35.17 -1.47 21.73
CA ILE A 43 33.78 -1.47 22.23
C ILE A 43 32.90 -0.51 21.41
N SER A 44 33.43 0.65 20.99
CA SER A 44 32.64 1.65 20.26
C SER A 44 32.25 1.22 18.85
N GLN A 45 33.15 0.55 18.11
CA GLN A 45 32.88 0.14 16.73
C GLN A 45 31.73 -0.90 16.61
N PRO A 46 31.65 -1.96 17.44
CA PRO A 46 30.51 -2.87 17.41
C PRO A 46 29.18 -2.21 17.81
N ILE A 47 29.20 -1.28 18.77
CA ILE A 47 28.00 -0.55 19.19
C ILE A 47 27.50 0.34 18.05
N GLN A 48 28.38 1.10 17.41
CA GLN A 48 28.01 1.94 16.26
C GLN A 48 27.46 1.09 15.10
N SER A 49 28.13 -0.03 14.80
CA SER A 49 27.67 -0.96 13.76
C SER A 49 26.29 -1.53 14.07
N TYR A 50 26.01 -1.83 15.35
CA TYR A 50 24.70 -2.29 15.79
C TYR A 50 23.61 -1.21 15.62
N ILE A 51 23.90 0.03 15.98
CA ILE A 51 22.99 1.18 15.79
C ILE A 51 22.68 1.39 14.30
N ASP A 52 23.71 1.34 13.44
CA ASP A 52 23.53 1.54 12.01
C ASP A 52 22.72 0.39 11.37
N LEU A 53 22.92 -0.86 11.84
CA LEU A 53 22.11 -2.00 11.44
C LEU A 53 20.64 -1.87 11.87
N ASP A 54 20.38 -1.41 13.09
CA ASP A 54 19.03 -1.18 13.58
C ASP A 54 18.32 -0.10 12.73
N ARG A 55 18.98 1.03 12.48
CA ARG A 55 18.46 2.12 11.64
C ARG A 55 18.11 1.63 10.23
N ARG A 56 19.02 0.90 9.59
CA ARG A 56 18.78 0.32 8.26
C ARG A 56 17.59 -0.64 8.28
N THR A 57 17.46 -1.47 9.31
CA THR A 57 16.34 -2.41 9.45
C THR A 57 15.01 -1.67 9.58
N GLN A 58 14.97 -0.58 10.35
CA GLN A 58 13.79 0.27 10.48
C GLN A 58 13.40 0.91 9.14
N LEU A 59 14.35 1.50 8.41
CA LEU A 59 14.09 2.11 7.09
C LEU A 59 13.56 1.09 6.09
N VAL A 60 14.18 -0.10 6.02
CA VAL A 60 13.72 -1.19 5.14
C VAL A 60 12.31 -1.62 5.51
N GLY A 61 12.02 -1.80 6.80
CA GLY A 61 10.69 -2.16 7.28
C GLY A 61 9.62 -1.13 6.91
N GLN A 62 9.91 0.16 7.08
CA GLN A 62 9.00 1.26 6.71
C GLN A 62 8.72 1.29 5.20
N ALA A 63 9.77 1.20 4.38
CA ALA A 63 9.64 1.20 2.92
C ALA A 63 8.88 -0.04 2.42
N ASP A 64 9.16 -1.23 2.97
CA ASP A 64 8.45 -2.47 2.63
C ASP A 64 6.97 -2.42 3.00
N GLN A 65 6.62 -1.90 4.18
CA GLN A 65 5.22 -1.76 4.58
C GLN A 65 4.47 -0.80 3.67
N ALA A 66 5.08 0.34 3.31
CA ALA A 66 4.52 1.29 2.37
C ALA A 66 4.27 0.65 0.99
N LEU A 67 5.29 -0.02 0.42
CA LEU A 67 5.19 -0.70 -0.87
C LEU A 67 4.14 -1.82 -0.88
N ARG A 68 4.05 -2.61 0.21
CA ARG A 68 3.03 -3.68 0.33
C ARG A 68 1.62 -3.10 0.47
N ARG A 69 1.45 -1.97 1.16
CA ARG A 69 0.16 -1.27 1.22
C ARG A 69 -0.25 -0.80 -0.18
N MET A 70 0.63 -0.09 -0.88
CA MET A 70 0.39 0.35 -2.26
C MET A 70 0.07 -0.82 -3.21
N GLN A 71 0.81 -1.92 -3.12
CA GLN A 71 0.56 -3.11 -3.93
C GLN A 71 -0.83 -3.68 -3.71
N ARG A 72 -1.28 -3.77 -2.45
CA ARG A 72 -2.63 -4.31 -2.15
C ARG A 72 -3.70 -3.45 -2.79
N ASP A 73 -3.61 -2.13 -2.63
CA ASP A 73 -4.61 -1.22 -3.19
C ASP A 73 -4.56 -1.23 -4.73
N LEU A 74 -3.37 -1.23 -5.35
CA LEU A 74 -3.22 -1.30 -6.81
C LEU A 74 -3.74 -2.60 -7.42
N ARG A 75 -3.67 -3.72 -6.70
CA ARG A 75 -4.25 -5.00 -7.17
C ARG A 75 -5.77 -4.96 -7.25
N ALA A 76 -6.40 -4.07 -6.50
CA ALA A 76 -7.84 -3.80 -6.55
C ALA A 76 -8.15 -2.58 -7.44
N ALA A 77 -7.27 -2.19 -8.36
CA ALA A 77 -7.56 -1.11 -9.30
C ALA A 77 -8.53 -1.57 -10.40
N LEU A 78 -9.44 -0.67 -10.80
CA LEU A 78 -10.27 -0.83 -11.97
C LEU A 78 -9.37 -0.94 -13.22
N PRO A 79 -9.61 -1.90 -14.12
CA PRO A 79 -8.83 -2.03 -15.34
C PRO A 79 -8.76 -0.71 -16.13
N ASN A 80 -7.57 -0.39 -16.65
CA ASN A 80 -7.26 0.86 -17.33
C ASN A 80 -7.55 2.14 -16.53
N SER A 81 -7.67 2.10 -15.20
CA SER A 81 -7.85 3.31 -14.37
C SER A 81 -6.55 3.87 -13.80
N VAL A 82 -5.46 3.08 -13.78
CA VAL A 82 -4.19 3.55 -13.21
C VAL A 82 -3.63 4.68 -14.07
N ARG A 83 -3.29 5.81 -13.44
CA ARG A 83 -2.59 6.93 -14.07
C ARG A 83 -1.56 7.54 -13.13
N VAL A 84 -0.44 7.98 -13.71
CA VAL A 84 0.63 8.68 -13.01
C VAL A 84 0.52 10.17 -13.31
N PHE A 85 0.79 11.01 -12.31
CA PHE A 85 0.71 12.45 -12.40
C PHE A 85 1.81 13.12 -11.57
N ASN A 86 1.85 14.46 -11.59
CA ASN A 86 2.82 15.27 -10.83
C ASN A 86 4.29 14.86 -11.10
N GLY A 87 4.62 14.60 -12.36
CA GLY A 87 5.96 14.16 -12.78
C GLY A 87 6.42 12.91 -12.04
N GLY A 88 5.58 11.87 -11.96
CA GLY A 88 5.92 10.61 -11.30
C GLY A 88 5.69 10.57 -9.79
N ASN A 89 5.43 11.71 -9.14
CA ASN A 89 5.23 11.77 -7.67
C ASN A 89 3.80 11.48 -7.22
N GLY A 90 2.87 11.32 -8.16
CA GLY A 90 1.49 10.93 -7.89
C GLY A 90 1.11 9.71 -8.69
N ILE A 91 0.43 8.76 -8.07
CA ILE A 91 -0.26 7.66 -8.76
C ILE A 91 -1.68 7.56 -8.26
N GLU A 92 -2.63 7.46 -9.19
CA GLU A 92 -4.06 7.41 -8.94
C GLU A 92 -4.69 6.19 -9.64
N PHE A 93 -5.73 5.63 -9.04
CA PHE A 93 -6.57 4.59 -9.61
C PHE A 93 -7.96 4.61 -8.98
N LEU A 94 -8.92 3.91 -9.59
CA LEU A 94 -10.25 3.70 -9.01
C LEU A 94 -10.27 2.33 -8.33
N HIS A 95 -10.70 2.28 -7.08
CA HIS A 95 -10.72 1.05 -6.30
C HIS A 95 -11.99 0.23 -6.62
N VAL A 96 -11.79 -1.08 -6.82
CA VAL A 96 -12.83 -2.07 -7.10
C VAL A 96 -13.13 -2.83 -5.83
N VAL A 97 -14.41 -2.89 -5.46
CA VAL A 97 -14.91 -3.64 -4.30
C VAL A 97 -15.56 -4.95 -4.71
N ASP A 98 -16.18 -5.01 -5.88
CA ASP A 98 -16.82 -6.21 -6.41
C ASP A 98 -16.94 -6.12 -7.95
N GLY A 99 -17.45 -7.17 -8.58
CA GLY A 99 -17.69 -7.20 -10.01
C GLY A 99 -18.09 -8.58 -10.49
N GLY A 100 -18.48 -8.67 -11.75
CA GLY A 100 -18.96 -9.93 -12.28
C GLY A 100 -19.25 -9.85 -13.75
N ARG A 101 -20.14 -10.73 -14.21
CA ARG A 101 -20.64 -10.68 -15.58
C ARG A 101 -22.10 -10.26 -15.62
N TYR A 102 -22.46 -9.37 -16.54
CA TYR A 102 -23.86 -9.11 -16.83
C TYR A 102 -24.39 -10.12 -17.84
N ARG A 103 -25.68 -10.38 -17.81
CA ARG A 103 -26.33 -11.29 -18.75
C ARG A 103 -26.53 -10.62 -20.11
N VAL A 104 -26.24 -11.36 -21.19
CA VAL A 104 -26.47 -10.92 -22.58
C VAL A 104 -27.60 -11.65 -23.30
N THR A 105 -28.03 -12.78 -22.75
CA THR A 105 -29.11 -13.60 -23.33
C THR A 105 -30.05 -14.02 -22.22
N SER A 106 -31.35 -13.86 -22.46
CA SER A 106 -32.41 -14.26 -21.54
C SER A 106 -32.32 -15.75 -21.23
N ASP A 107 -32.65 -16.12 -19.99
CA ASP A 107 -32.76 -17.53 -19.60
C ASP A 107 -33.94 -18.18 -20.34
N PRO A 108 -33.73 -19.22 -21.17
CA PRO A 108 -34.81 -19.87 -21.90
C PRO A 108 -35.80 -20.62 -20.99
N ALA A 109 -35.42 -20.90 -19.73
CA ALA A 109 -36.31 -21.51 -18.75
C ALA A 109 -37.15 -20.48 -17.97
N GLU A 110 -36.87 -19.17 -18.12
CA GLU A 110 -37.65 -18.14 -17.45
C GLU A 110 -39.02 -17.98 -18.10
N THR A 111 -40.07 -17.98 -17.26
CA THR A 111 -41.47 -17.87 -17.69
C THR A 111 -42.07 -16.52 -17.34
N ASP A 112 -41.47 -15.76 -16.42
CA ASP A 112 -41.83 -14.38 -16.13
C ASP A 112 -41.32 -13.46 -17.25
N LEU A 113 -42.24 -13.05 -18.11
CA LEU A 113 -41.95 -12.16 -19.25
C LEU A 113 -41.38 -10.80 -18.81
N THR A 114 -41.67 -10.35 -17.59
CA THR A 114 -41.13 -9.10 -17.06
C THR A 114 -39.66 -9.26 -16.68
N LEU A 115 -39.27 -10.39 -16.10
CA LEU A 115 -37.86 -10.70 -15.82
C LEU A 115 -37.08 -10.96 -17.12
N VAL A 116 -37.68 -11.64 -18.10
CA VAL A 116 -37.05 -11.83 -19.41
C VAL A 116 -36.73 -10.48 -20.06
N ALA A 117 -37.70 -9.56 -20.09
CA ALA A 117 -37.56 -8.26 -20.74
C ALA A 117 -36.48 -7.37 -20.10
N ASN A 118 -36.26 -7.48 -18.78
CA ASN A 118 -35.37 -6.60 -18.01
C ASN A 118 -34.10 -7.30 -17.49
N SER A 119 -33.81 -8.53 -17.94
CA SER A 119 -32.64 -9.29 -17.46
C SER A 119 -31.34 -8.94 -18.19
N ILE A 120 -31.42 -8.33 -19.37
CA ILE A 120 -30.28 -8.07 -20.26
C ILE A 120 -29.95 -6.58 -20.22
N LEU A 121 -28.69 -6.27 -19.95
CA LEU A 121 -28.20 -4.89 -20.07
C LEU A 121 -28.19 -4.46 -21.54
N ARG A 122 -28.86 -3.34 -21.82
CA ARG A 122 -28.95 -2.73 -23.15
C ARG A 122 -27.89 -1.66 -23.35
N PHE A 123 -27.33 -1.62 -24.57
CA PHE A 123 -26.30 -0.67 -24.99
C PHE A 123 -26.78 0.24 -26.14
N ASP A 124 -28.02 0.06 -26.60
CA ASP A 124 -28.69 0.84 -27.63
C ASP A 124 -29.67 1.88 -27.06
N VAL A 125 -29.95 1.81 -25.76
CA VAL A 125 -30.83 2.72 -25.02
C VAL A 125 -30.26 2.95 -23.62
N ALA A 126 -30.70 4.02 -22.96
CA ALA A 126 -30.41 4.19 -21.54
C ALA A 126 -31.15 3.12 -20.73
N ASP A 127 -30.42 2.38 -19.90
CA ASP A 127 -30.91 1.25 -19.13
C ASP A 127 -30.54 1.43 -17.66
N ASP A 128 -31.39 0.95 -16.75
CA ASP A 128 -31.18 1.05 -15.31
C ASP A 128 -31.28 -0.29 -14.59
N TYR A 129 -31.53 -1.39 -15.29
CA TYR A 129 -31.78 -2.66 -14.64
C TYR A 129 -31.26 -3.83 -15.47
N PHE A 130 -30.40 -4.65 -14.85
CA PHE A 130 -29.88 -5.83 -15.52
C PHE A 130 -29.52 -6.93 -14.54
N GLU A 131 -29.55 -8.16 -15.02
CA GLU A 131 -29.13 -9.32 -14.25
C GLU A 131 -27.61 -9.51 -14.32
N VAL A 132 -27.06 -9.96 -13.20
CA VAL A 132 -25.66 -10.33 -13.03
C VAL A 132 -25.51 -11.81 -12.73
N LEU A 133 -24.42 -12.37 -13.21
CA LEU A 133 -24.08 -13.78 -13.08
C LEU A 133 -23.05 -13.94 -11.96
N GLY A 134 -23.44 -14.66 -10.92
CA GLY A 134 -22.61 -14.91 -9.75
C GLY A 134 -23.13 -14.21 -8.49
N PRO A 135 -22.44 -14.40 -7.36
CA PRO A 135 -22.75 -13.70 -6.14
C PRO A 135 -22.42 -12.21 -6.28
N LEU A 136 -23.15 -11.39 -5.53
CA LEU A 136 -22.88 -9.98 -5.24
C LEU A 136 -23.34 -9.75 -3.80
N ASP A 137 -22.66 -8.87 -3.08
CA ASP A 137 -23.18 -8.37 -1.81
C ASP A 137 -24.45 -7.55 -2.06
N THR A 138 -25.52 -7.84 -1.33
CA THR A 138 -26.81 -7.19 -1.53
C THR A 138 -27.05 -5.98 -0.62
N THR A 139 -26.14 -5.71 0.32
CA THR A 139 -26.32 -4.72 1.38
C THR A 139 -25.30 -3.59 1.37
N GLU A 140 -24.19 -3.75 0.67
CA GLU A 140 -23.09 -2.77 0.69
C GLU A 140 -23.20 -1.69 -0.39
N TYR A 141 -23.87 -1.97 -1.51
CA TYR A 141 -23.84 -1.08 -2.68
C TYR A 141 -25.04 -0.13 -2.71
N THR A 142 -24.75 1.16 -2.55
CA THR A 142 -25.75 2.25 -2.59
C THR A 142 -25.26 3.40 -3.46
N ALA A 143 -26.18 4.29 -3.84
CA ALA A 143 -25.88 5.36 -4.79
C ALA A 143 -24.90 6.40 -4.21
N ALA A 144 -24.77 6.45 -2.89
CA ALA A 144 -23.84 7.32 -2.19
C ALA A 144 -22.40 6.79 -2.19
N ASN A 145 -22.23 5.46 -2.34
CA ASN A 145 -20.95 4.80 -2.04
C ASN A 145 -20.37 4.04 -3.23
N CYS A 146 -21.17 3.65 -4.23
CA CYS A 146 -20.69 2.78 -5.29
C CYS A 146 -21.21 3.16 -6.69
N LEU A 147 -20.33 3.00 -7.69
CA LEU A 147 -20.64 3.12 -9.10
C LEU A 147 -20.44 1.77 -9.79
N CYS A 148 -21.33 1.42 -10.71
CA CYS A 148 -21.14 0.36 -11.68
C CYS A 148 -20.35 0.92 -12.86
N ALA A 149 -19.17 0.35 -13.14
CA ALA A 149 -18.33 0.68 -14.27
C ALA A 149 -18.38 -0.44 -15.32
N ILE A 150 -18.57 -0.08 -16.58
CA ILE A 150 -18.61 -1.03 -17.69
C ILE A 150 -17.54 -0.69 -18.71
N TYR A 151 -16.72 -1.69 -19.03
CA TYR A 151 -15.73 -1.64 -20.10
C TYR A 151 -14.83 -0.39 -20.08
N ASN A 152 -14.16 -0.11 -18.96
CA ASN A 152 -13.25 1.04 -18.84
C ASN A 152 -12.00 0.85 -19.70
N LEU A 153 -11.79 1.74 -20.67
CA LEU A 153 -10.73 1.62 -21.68
C LEU A 153 -9.54 2.52 -21.43
N THR A 154 -9.70 3.59 -20.63
CA THR A 154 -8.67 4.60 -20.48
C THR A 154 -8.80 5.37 -19.17
N ALA A 155 -7.65 5.87 -18.69
CA ALA A 155 -7.54 6.85 -17.62
C ALA A 155 -7.13 8.25 -18.14
N ASP A 156 -6.96 8.38 -19.46
CA ASP A 156 -6.52 9.62 -20.10
C ASP A 156 -7.59 10.72 -19.98
N SER A 157 -7.20 11.83 -19.37
CA SER A 157 -8.02 13.04 -19.23
C SER A 157 -8.54 13.63 -20.56
N GLY A 158 -7.89 13.34 -21.69
CA GLY A 158 -8.31 13.82 -23.01
C GLY A 158 -9.36 12.97 -23.71
N THR A 159 -9.68 11.78 -23.19
CA THR A 159 -10.55 10.81 -23.85
C THR A 159 -11.83 10.56 -23.04
N ASN A 160 -12.99 10.72 -23.69
CA ASN A 160 -14.28 10.50 -23.03
C ASN A 160 -14.89 9.13 -23.32
N LEU A 161 -14.52 8.44 -24.40
CA LEU A 161 -15.15 7.15 -24.69
C LEU A 161 -14.71 6.11 -23.65
N CYS A 162 -15.67 5.53 -22.92
CA CYS A 162 -15.42 4.48 -21.94
C CYS A 162 -14.37 4.86 -20.88
N ASN A 163 -14.53 6.05 -20.30
CA ASN A 163 -13.65 6.59 -19.27
C ASN A 163 -14.42 6.89 -17.98
N ALA A 164 -14.07 6.16 -16.92
CA ALA A 164 -14.70 6.26 -15.62
C ALA A 164 -14.40 7.60 -14.92
N TYR A 165 -13.24 8.20 -15.15
CA TYR A 165 -12.93 9.55 -14.66
C TYR A 165 -13.74 10.64 -15.35
N ALA A 166 -14.27 10.36 -16.54
CA ALA A 166 -15.18 11.24 -17.29
C ALA A 166 -16.67 10.97 -16.97
N ALA A 167 -16.95 9.98 -16.10
CA ALA A 167 -18.30 9.49 -15.79
C ALA A 167 -19.11 9.02 -17.02
N THR A 168 -18.44 8.54 -18.06
CA THR A 168 -19.08 8.19 -19.36
C THR A 168 -19.48 6.73 -19.47
N ASN A 169 -18.94 5.88 -18.61
CA ASN A 169 -19.22 4.44 -18.55
C ASN A 169 -19.43 3.97 -17.10
N THR A 170 -19.81 4.90 -16.23
CA THR A 170 -20.11 4.64 -14.83
C THR A 170 -21.51 5.12 -14.51
N ALA A 171 -22.22 4.38 -13.66
CA ALA A 171 -23.53 4.76 -13.15
C ALA A 171 -23.64 4.45 -11.66
N ALA A 172 -24.26 5.32 -10.88
CA ALA A 172 -24.47 5.05 -9.46
C ALA A 172 -25.42 3.86 -9.26
N ILE A 173 -25.06 2.93 -8.37
CA ILE A 173 -25.87 1.76 -8.05
C ILE A 173 -26.91 2.16 -7.01
N GLN A 174 -28.20 2.08 -7.31
CA GLN A 174 -29.25 2.36 -6.32
C GLN A 174 -29.38 1.21 -5.31
N ALA A 175 -29.42 -0.01 -5.81
CA ALA A 175 -29.58 -1.21 -5.01
C ALA A 175 -29.14 -2.45 -5.80
N VAL A 176 -28.85 -3.53 -5.08
CA VAL A 176 -28.82 -4.89 -5.65
C VAL A 176 -30.08 -5.62 -5.24
N GLU A 177 -30.90 -5.94 -6.23
CA GLU A 177 -32.17 -6.64 -6.07
C GLU A 177 -32.01 -8.14 -6.28
N THR A 178 -32.96 -8.90 -5.75
CA THR A 178 -32.86 -10.36 -5.67
C THR A 178 -34.17 -11.01 -6.07
N SER A 179 -34.10 -12.00 -6.97
CA SER A 179 -35.23 -12.88 -7.29
C SER A 179 -34.76 -14.34 -7.17
N GLY A 180 -35.11 -15.01 -6.07
CA GLY A 180 -34.55 -16.31 -5.71
C GLY A 180 -33.02 -16.24 -5.56
N THR A 181 -32.30 -17.02 -6.37
CA THR A 181 -30.82 -17.03 -6.41
C THR A 181 -30.22 -16.00 -7.38
N ARG A 182 -31.06 -15.32 -8.17
CA ARG A 182 -30.60 -14.34 -9.17
C ARG A 182 -30.41 -12.98 -8.51
N ARG A 183 -29.44 -12.25 -9.02
CA ARG A 183 -29.08 -10.90 -8.57
C ARG A 183 -29.27 -9.94 -9.72
N PHE A 184 -29.69 -8.73 -9.40
CA PHE A 184 -29.93 -7.66 -10.37
C PHE A 184 -29.32 -6.37 -9.83
N ILE A 185 -28.66 -5.62 -10.70
CA ILE A 185 -28.21 -4.27 -10.37
C ILE A 185 -29.30 -3.31 -10.83
N ARG A 186 -29.80 -2.48 -9.91
CA ARG A 186 -30.57 -1.29 -10.24
C ARG A 186 -29.67 -0.08 -10.18
N LEU A 187 -29.60 0.69 -11.26
CA LEU A 187 -28.90 1.97 -11.31
C LEU A 187 -29.82 3.09 -10.81
N ALA A 188 -29.24 4.11 -10.20
CA ALA A 188 -29.99 5.26 -9.69
C ALA A 188 -30.60 6.12 -10.81
N THR A 189 -30.06 6.01 -12.03
CA THR A 189 -30.57 6.68 -13.22
C THR A 189 -30.29 5.81 -14.44
N ALA A 190 -31.26 5.72 -15.35
CA ALA A 190 -31.06 5.05 -16.64
C ALA A 190 -29.88 5.66 -17.37
N THR A 191 -28.90 4.82 -17.68
CA THR A 191 -27.59 5.24 -18.20
C THR A 191 -27.34 4.57 -19.53
N PHE A 192 -26.87 5.35 -20.51
CA PHE A 192 -26.40 4.82 -21.78
C PHE A 192 -24.93 4.47 -21.67
N PHE A 193 -24.60 3.17 -21.65
CA PHE A 193 -23.22 2.71 -21.72
C PHE A 193 -22.73 2.71 -23.17
N PRO A 194 -21.61 3.38 -23.50
CA PRO A 194 -21.20 3.55 -24.90
C PRO A 194 -20.87 2.24 -25.62
N LEU A 195 -20.32 1.26 -24.90
CA LEU A 195 -19.84 0.00 -25.46
C LEU A 195 -20.02 -1.14 -24.45
N SER A 196 -20.29 -2.34 -24.97
CA SER A 196 -20.33 -3.58 -24.20
C SER A 196 -18.94 -4.16 -23.98
N SER A 197 -18.67 -4.71 -22.79
CA SER A 197 -17.46 -5.50 -22.54
C SER A 197 -17.49 -6.79 -23.37
N PRO A 198 -16.45 -7.11 -24.16
CA PRO A 198 -16.37 -8.37 -24.92
C PRO A 198 -16.47 -9.63 -24.05
N GLN A 199 -16.07 -9.53 -22.78
CA GLN A 199 -16.19 -10.62 -21.80
C GLN A 199 -17.37 -10.44 -20.84
N GLN A 200 -18.27 -9.50 -21.15
CA GLN A 200 -19.51 -9.23 -20.42
C GLN A 200 -19.25 -8.77 -18.99
N ARG A 201 -18.11 -8.13 -18.71
CA ARG A 201 -17.71 -7.73 -17.37
C ARG A 201 -18.32 -6.40 -16.97
N PHE A 202 -18.65 -6.29 -15.69
CA PHE A 202 -18.85 -5.03 -14.99
C PHE A 202 -18.02 -5.05 -13.70
N PHE A 203 -17.74 -3.86 -13.18
CA PHE A 203 -17.04 -3.67 -11.91
C PHE A 203 -17.85 -2.74 -11.03
N VAL A 204 -17.77 -2.95 -9.72
CA VAL A 204 -18.28 -2.04 -8.70
C VAL A 204 -17.09 -1.29 -8.12
N ILE A 205 -17.10 0.03 -8.26
CA ILE A 205 -16.07 0.92 -7.71
C ILE A 205 -16.64 1.78 -6.60
N ASP A 206 -15.87 2.03 -5.56
CA ASP A 206 -16.30 2.81 -4.39
C ASP A 206 -15.65 4.20 -4.32
N GLN A 207 -14.37 4.31 -4.70
CA GLN A 207 -13.62 5.56 -4.52
C GLN A 207 -12.41 5.69 -5.46
N ALA A 208 -11.96 6.94 -5.65
CA ALA A 208 -10.61 7.21 -6.11
C ALA A 208 -9.61 7.01 -4.95
N VAL A 209 -8.45 6.46 -5.27
CA VAL A 209 -7.31 6.33 -4.36
C VAL A 209 -6.08 6.92 -5.03
N SER A 210 -5.35 7.75 -4.30
CA SER A 210 -4.08 8.31 -4.74
C SER A 210 -2.97 8.12 -3.71
N TYR A 211 -1.77 7.87 -4.19
CA TYR A 211 -0.55 8.02 -3.42
C TYR A 211 0.26 9.19 -3.96
N VAL A 212 0.63 10.12 -3.09
CA VAL A 212 1.35 11.34 -3.47
C VAL A 212 2.57 11.52 -2.57
N ILE A 213 3.72 11.76 -3.19
CA ILE A 213 4.95 12.14 -2.49
C ILE A 213 5.04 13.67 -2.46
N THR A 214 4.98 14.24 -1.26
CA THR A 214 5.08 15.68 -1.03
C THR A 214 5.84 15.96 0.25
N GLY A 215 6.89 16.79 0.18
CA GLY A 215 7.64 17.23 1.35
C GLY A 215 8.29 16.08 2.14
N GLY A 216 8.81 15.07 1.45
CA GLY A 216 9.43 13.89 2.07
C GLY A 216 8.43 12.92 2.70
N GLN A 217 7.13 13.07 2.45
CA GLN A 217 6.09 12.20 2.96
C GLN A 217 5.36 11.48 1.82
N LEU A 218 5.09 10.20 2.00
CA LEU A 218 4.16 9.44 1.17
C LEU A 218 2.79 9.53 1.84
N ARG A 219 1.85 10.14 1.14
CA ARG A 219 0.48 10.37 1.60
C ARG A 219 -0.48 9.55 0.77
N ARG A 220 -1.43 8.87 1.42
CA ARG A 220 -2.52 8.16 0.75
C ARG A 220 -3.81 8.93 0.91
N TYR A 221 -4.43 9.28 -0.21
CA TYR A 221 -5.73 9.91 -0.30
C TYR A 221 -6.75 8.87 -0.76
N ALA A 222 -7.97 8.92 -0.23
CA ALA A 222 -9.06 8.05 -0.64
C ALA A 222 -10.40 8.77 -0.45
N GLY A 223 -11.40 8.40 -1.25
CA GLY A 223 -12.77 8.91 -1.10
C GLY A 223 -12.98 10.35 -1.56
N TYR A 224 -12.02 10.94 -2.28
CA TYR A 224 -12.19 12.25 -2.91
C TYR A 224 -12.90 12.12 -4.26
N THR A 225 -13.31 13.26 -4.83
CA THR A 225 -14.12 13.31 -6.04
C THR A 225 -13.42 12.70 -7.26
N ILE A 226 -14.04 11.68 -7.86
CA ILE A 226 -13.61 11.12 -9.15
C ILE A 226 -13.85 12.16 -10.25
N ASN A 227 -12.80 12.55 -10.95
CA ASN A 227 -12.88 13.48 -12.08
C ASN A 227 -11.68 13.33 -13.03
N GLN A 228 -11.70 14.00 -14.18
CA GLN A 228 -10.65 13.88 -15.18
C GLN A 228 -9.31 14.53 -14.78
N VAL A 229 -9.29 15.48 -13.84
CA VAL A 229 -8.05 16.05 -13.30
C VAL A 229 -7.43 15.07 -12.32
N PRO A 230 -6.20 14.58 -12.55
CA PRO A 230 -5.59 13.59 -11.68
C PRO A 230 -5.24 14.09 -10.29
N GLY A 231 -5.46 13.22 -9.31
CA GLY A 231 -5.07 13.42 -7.93
C GLY A 231 -6.10 14.15 -7.06
N PRO A 232 -5.83 14.22 -5.75
CA PRO A 232 -6.69 14.89 -4.78
C PRO A 232 -6.67 16.41 -4.95
N ALA A 233 -7.76 17.07 -4.55
CA ALA A 233 -7.84 18.52 -4.44
C ALA A 233 -7.11 19.04 -3.19
N THR A 234 -6.84 20.36 -3.18
CA THR A 234 -6.31 21.01 -1.98
C THR A 234 -7.34 20.93 -0.85
N GLY A 235 -6.92 20.39 0.30
CA GLY A 235 -7.79 20.24 1.48
C GLY A 235 -8.37 18.84 1.65
N ASP A 236 -8.21 17.94 0.68
CA ASP A 236 -8.58 16.54 0.87
C ASP A 236 -7.74 15.89 1.98
N ASN A 237 -8.41 15.06 2.77
CA ASN A 237 -7.77 14.33 3.86
C ASN A 237 -6.84 13.23 3.33
N TYR A 238 -5.79 12.94 4.08
CA TYR A 238 -4.86 11.87 3.76
C TYR A 238 -4.41 11.10 4.99
N ASP A 239 -4.03 9.85 4.76
CA ASP A 239 -3.25 9.05 5.69
C ASP A 239 -1.76 9.25 5.42
N LEU A 240 -0.98 9.50 6.46
CA LEU A 240 0.48 9.43 6.36
C LEU A 240 0.90 7.95 6.26
N VAL A 241 1.57 7.59 5.17
CA VAL A 241 2.02 6.20 4.93
C VAL A 241 3.44 6.03 5.42
N THR A 242 4.35 6.92 5.03
CA THR A 242 5.73 6.94 5.52
C THR A 242 6.35 8.33 5.35
N THR A 243 7.48 8.56 6.02
CA THR A 243 8.24 9.82 6.04
C THR A 243 9.65 9.58 5.49
N ASP A 244 10.48 10.63 5.55
CA ASP A 244 11.90 10.56 5.24
C ASP A 244 12.20 10.14 3.79
N LEU A 245 11.23 10.33 2.89
CA LEU A 245 11.45 10.08 1.47
C LEU A 245 12.38 11.12 0.87
N VAL A 246 13.31 10.63 0.08
CA VAL A 246 14.22 11.44 -0.72
C VAL A 246 14.06 11.11 -2.20
N THR A 247 14.40 12.08 -3.06
CA THR A 247 14.38 11.88 -4.50
C THR A 247 15.33 10.76 -4.90
N VAL A 248 14.82 9.82 -5.68
CA VAL A 248 15.66 8.81 -6.32
C VAL A 248 16.44 9.48 -7.44
N VAL A 249 17.74 9.24 -7.49
CA VAL A 249 18.60 9.68 -8.59
C VAL A 249 19.27 8.48 -9.24
N ASP A 250 19.48 8.53 -10.55
CA ASP A 250 20.29 7.55 -11.26
C ASP A 250 21.80 7.76 -11.01
N ALA A 251 22.64 6.92 -11.63
CA ALA A 251 24.09 7.03 -11.51
C ALA A 251 24.66 8.36 -12.04
N GLY A 252 23.91 9.07 -12.88
CA GLY A 252 24.27 10.39 -13.42
C GLY A 252 23.74 11.56 -12.60
N GLY A 253 23.00 11.31 -11.51
CA GLY A 253 22.38 12.34 -10.69
C GLY A 253 21.04 12.86 -11.22
N THR A 254 20.47 12.21 -12.24
CA THR A 254 19.17 12.59 -12.80
C THR A 254 18.05 12.07 -11.90
N PRO A 255 17.06 12.90 -11.53
CA PRO A 255 15.87 12.43 -10.82
C PRO A 255 15.18 11.31 -11.59
N VAL A 256 14.80 10.25 -10.89
CA VAL A 256 14.04 9.14 -11.43
C VAL A 256 12.67 9.13 -10.80
N ASP A 257 11.64 9.03 -11.63
CA ASP A 257 10.26 9.00 -11.19
C ASP A 257 10.03 7.86 -10.16
N PRO A 258 9.44 8.17 -9.00
CA PRO A 258 9.15 7.16 -7.99
C PRO A 258 8.01 6.25 -8.43
N PHE A 259 7.06 6.74 -9.21
CA PHE A 259 5.98 5.94 -9.79
C PHE A 259 6.02 6.01 -11.31
N THR A 260 5.94 4.84 -11.94
CA THR A 260 5.78 4.71 -13.39
C THR A 260 4.72 3.65 -13.68
N TYR A 261 3.98 3.85 -14.76
CA TYR A 261 2.97 2.91 -15.23
C TYR A 261 3.19 2.64 -16.72
N ASP A 262 3.40 1.37 -17.03
CA ASP A 262 3.39 0.86 -18.39
C ASP A 262 2.01 0.24 -18.65
N PRO A 263 1.15 0.89 -19.47
CA PRO A 263 -0.19 0.40 -19.73
C PRO A 263 -0.13 -0.95 -20.43
N GLY A 264 -0.91 -1.89 -19.91
CA GLY A 264 -1.03 -3.21 -20.50
C GLY A 264 -1.81 -3.19 -21.81
N THR A 265 -1.89 -4.34 -22.47
CA THR A 265 -2.85 -4.57 -23.56
C THR A 265 -4.06 -5.35 -23.03
N PRO A 266 -5.17 -5.49 -23.77
CA PRO A 266 -6.27 -6.36 -23.34
C PRO A 266 -5.85 -7.82 -23.06
N SER A 267 -4.70 -8.26 -23.59
CA SER A 267 -4.10 -9.59 -23.38
C SER A 267 -2.93 -9.62 -22.37
N HIS A 268 -2.43 -8.47 -21.90
CA HIS A 268 -1.32 -8.38 -20.95
C HIS A 268 -1.63 -7.40 -19.82
N SER A 269 -1.45 -7.85 -18.58
CA SER A 269 -1.55 -6.97 -17.39
C SER A 269 -0.63 -5.75 -17.53
N GLY A 270 -1.11 -4.59 -17.08
CA GLY A 270 -0.28 -3.41 -16.96
C GLY A 270 0.76 -3.59 -15.86
N LEU A 271 1.86 -2.83 -15.93
CA LEU A 271 2.94 -2.90 -14.96
C LEU A 271 3.12 -1.55 -14.28
N VAL A 272 2.90 -1.53 -12.96
CA VAL A 272 3.24 -0.39 -12.12
C VAL A 272 4.59 -0.66 -11.47
N THR A 273 5.54 0.26 -11.64
CA THR A 273 6.80 0.23 -10.90
C THR A 273 6.78 1.31 -9.83
N LEU A 274 6.97 0.89 -8.58
CA LEU A 274 7.07 1.73 -7.40
C LEU A 274 8.51 1.75 -6.93
N ARG A 275 9.07 2.93 -6.70
CA ARG A 275 10.43 3.11 -6.22
C ARG A 275 10.45 4.15 -5.11
N LEU A 276 10.83 3.72 -3.92
CA LEU A 276 10.94 4.58 -2.74
C LEU A 276 12.39 4.61 -2.27
N ALA A 277 12.92 5.80 -2.04
CA ALA A 277 14.17 6.00 -1.33
C ALA A 277 13.87 6.71 -0.01
N LEU A 278 14.35 6.14 1.09
CA LEU A 278 14.23 6.73 2.43
C LEU A 278 15.64 7.03 2.94
N GLU A 279 15.79 8.15 3.64
CA GLU A 279 17.07 8.57 4.21
C GLU A 279 16.88 9.14 5.62
N GLN A 280 17.62 8.59 6.59
CA GLN A 280 17.62 9.07 7.96
C GLN A 280 19.05 9.08 8.51
N GLU A 281 19.47 10.22 9.05
CA GLU A 281 20.79 10.40 9.70
C GLU A 281 21.98 9.91 8.84
N GLY A 282 21.89 10.07 7.52
CA GLY A 282 22.93 9.67 6.57
C GLY A 282 22.87 8.22 6.08
N GLU A 283 22.00 7.37 6.65
CA GLU A 283 21.69 6.04 6.08
C GLU A 283 20.59 6.20 5.04
N ARG A 284 20.85 5.72 3.82
CA ARG A 284 19.90 5.75 2.71
C ARG A 284 19.65 4.36 2.17
N ILE A 285 18.38 4.05 1.94
CA ILE A 285 17.95 2.85 1.23
C ILE A 285 17.17 3.23 -0.03
N THR A 286 17.09 2.30 -0.99
CA THR A 286 16.17 2.42 -2.12
C THR A 286 15.59 1.06 -2.41
N LEU A 287 14.26 0.96 -2.41
CA LEU A 287 13.53 -0.23 -2.74
C LEU A 287 12.72 -0.01 -4.00
N MET A 288 12.66 -1.04 -4.84
CA MET A 288 11.85 -1.07 -6.04
C MET A 288 10.89 -2.25 -5.96
N HIS A 289 9.65 -2.01 -6.34
CA HIS A 289 8.61 -3.01 -6.36
C HIS A 289 7.79 -2.93 -7.63
N GLN A 290 7.47 -4.08 -8.20
CA GLN A 290 6.71 -4.18 -9.44
C GLN A 290 5.37 -4.85 -9.16
N VAL A 291 4.30 -4.20 -9.61
CA VAL A 291 2.92 -4.64 -9.38
C VAL A 291 2.25 -4.81 -10.73
N HIS A 292 1.85 -6.05 -11.04
CA HIS A 292 0.97 -6.30 -12.16
C HIS A 292 -0.46 -5.89 -11.80
N VAL A 293 -1.07 -5.05 -12.64
CA VAL A 293 -2.45 -4.59 -12.51
C VAL A 293 -3.30 -5.19 -13.63
N ASN A 294 -4.53 -5.57 -13.31
CA ASN A 294 -5.44 -6.15 -14.30
C ASN A 294 -5.79 -5.10 -15.36
N ASN A 295 -5.67 -5.45 -16.64
CA ASN A 295 -6.01 -4.56 -17.76
C ASN A 295 -7.05 -5.16 -18.72
N ALA A 296 -7.85 -6.10 -18.23
CA ALA A 296 -8.95 -6.74 -18.95
C ALA A 296 -10.32 -6.21 -18.44
N PRO A 297 -10.84 -5.11 -19.02
CA PRO A 297 -12.13 -4.52 -18.66
C PRO A 297 -13.34 -5.30 -19.18
#